data_AF-A0A077Z486-F1
#
_entry.id   AF-A0A077Z486-F1
#
_cell.length_a   1.000
_cell.length_b   1.000
_cell.length_c   1.000
_cell.angle_alpha   90.00
_cell.angle_beta   90.00
_cell.angle_gamma   90.00
#
_symmetry.space_group_name_H-M   'P 1'
#
loop_
_entity.id
_entity.type
_entity.pdbx_description
1 polymer ?
#
loop_
_entity_poly.entity_id
_entity_poly.type
_entity_poly.pdbx_seq_one_letter_code
_entity_poly.pdbx_strand_id
1 'polypeptide(L)'
;MSDLQMLSHEQLIPRSSQVVDIGCGNASLLIKMSKCNFTHLTGLDYSANSLDLANRIAAREGCEIQFEVCHCDILCLPKRLEAKFDIVLDKGTFDVIYMRGDSEHSVPLYVKNVLRLFRTKGGQYRFLLIASCNCTEKELRSLFLQGNIRFLFSFSYVIL
;
A
#
# COMPACT_ATOMS: atom_id res chain seq x y z
N MET A 1 6.43 -10.09 -16.55
CA MET A 1 6.96 -9.90 -15.18
C MET A 1 5.85 -9.32 -14.32
N SER A 2 5.65 -9.77 -13.08
CA SER A 2 4.66 -9.14 -12.19
C SER A 2 5.12 -7.74 -11.75
N ASP A 3 4.22 -6.83 -11.40
CA ASP A 3 4.53 -5.46 -10.95
C ASP A 3 5.58 -5.38 -9.84
N LEU A 4 5.51 -6.31 -8.89
CA LEU A 4 6.49 -6.46 -7.81
C LEU A 4 7.87 -6.83 -8.33
N GLN A 5 7.93 -7.63 -9.40
CA GLN A 5 9.18 -7.89 -10.10
C GLN A 5 9.67 -6.63 -10.83
N MET A 6 8.79 -5.75 -11.33
CA MET A 6 9.20 -4.46 -11.89
C MET A 6 9.85 -3.59 -10.82
N LEU A 7 9.26 -3.46 -9.63
CA LEU A 7 9.92 -2.76 -8.51
C LEU A 7 11.27 -3.38 -8.15
N SER A 8 11.41 -4.70 -8.34
CA SER A 8 12.67 -5.40 -8.10
C SER A 8 13.70 -5.28 -9.23
N HIS A 9 13.27 -5.03 -10.46
CA HIS A 9 14.14 -4.90 -11.64
C HIS A 9 14.52 -3.44 -11.89
N GLU A 10 13.69 -2.49 -11.49
CA GLU A 10 14.07 -1.10 -11.41
C GLU A 10 15.15 -0.96 -10.32
N GLN A 11 16.42 -0.93 -10.74
CA GLN A 11 17.57 -0.57 -9.90
C GLN A 11 17.42 0.83 -9.24
N LEU A 12 16.33 1.55 -9.52
CA LEU A 12 16.00 2.87 -9.03
C LEU A 12 15.41 2.88 -7.62
N ILE A 13 14.92 1.75 -7.11
CA ILE A 13 14.27 1.70 -5.79
C ILE A 13 15.23 1.11 -4.75
N PRO A 14 15.71 1.92 -3.78
CA PRO A 14 16.52 1.40 -2.68
C PRO A 14 15.77 0.32 -1.91
N ARG A 15 16.43 -0.79 -1.58
CA ARG A 15 15.80 -1.86 -0.78
C ARG A 15 15.52 -1.45 0.67
N SER A 16 16.19 -0.40 1.12
CA SER A 16 15.92 0.28 2.37
C SER A 16 14.73 1.25 2.32
N SER A 17 14.01 1.36 1.20
CA SER A 17 12.80 2.20 1.10
C SER A 17 11.76 1.77 2.13
N GLN A 18 11.07 2.74 2.74
CA GLN A 18 9.98 2.48 3.67
C GLN A 18 8.73 2.08 2.89
N VAL A 19 8.25 0.86 3.10
CA VAL A 19 7.10 0.29 2.41
C VAL A 19 5.95 0.11 3.38
N VAL A 20 4.74 0.50 2.97
CA VAL A 20 3.50 0.21 3.69
C VAL A 20 2.51 -0.50 2.79
N ASP A 21 1.83 -1.53 3.32
CA ASP A 21 0.73 -2.23 2.68
C ASP A 21 -0.57 -1.98 3.45
N ILE A 22 -1.55 -1.36 2.78
CA ILE A 22 -2.83 -0.93 3.37
C ILE A 22 -3.86 -2.06 3.23
N GLY A 23 -4.38 -2.51 4.37
CA GLY A 23 -5.22 -3.71 4.46
C GLY A 23 -4.42 -4.94 4.05
N CYS A 24 -3.27 -5.15 4.70
CA CYS A 24 -2.32 -6.16 4.29
C CYS A 24 -2.86 -7.59 4.39
N GLY A 25 -3.97 -7.84 5.13
CA GLY A 25 -4.61 -9.14 5.22
C GLY A 25 -3.65 -10.22 5.71
N ASN A 26 -3.24 -11.12 4.82
CA ASN A 26 -2.28 -12.20 5.11
C ASN A 26 -0.80 -11.83 4.85
N ALA A 27 -0.52 -10.56 4.54
CA ALA A 27 0.79 -10.01 4.18
C ALA A 27 1.45 -10.61 2.94
N SER A 28 0.69 -11.25 2.04
CA SER A 28 1.24 -11.88 0.83
C SER A 28 2.10 -10.93 -0.02
N LEU A 29 1.71 -9.66 -0.09
CA LEU A 29 2.42 -8.64 -0.83
C LEU A 29 3.74 -8.24 -0.16
N LEU A 30 3.72 -8.00 1.15
CA LEU A 30 4.91 -7.71 1.95
C LEU A 30 5.88 -8.88 1.99
N ILE A 31 5.39 -10.12 2.07
CA ILE A 31 6.24 -11.33 1.97
C ILE A 31 6.97 -11.36 0.63
N LYS A 32 6.28 -11.01 -0.46
CA LYS A 32 6.92 -10.92 -1.79
C LYS A 32 7.96 -9.79 -1.85
N MET A 33 7.69 -8.64 -1.22
CA MET A 33 8.68 -7.55 -1.08
C MET A 33 9.89 -7.99 -0.26
N SER A 34 9.68 -8.71 0.85
CA SER A 34 10.75 -9.27 1.68
C SER A 34 11.64 -10.23 0.90
N LYS A 35 11.03 -11.12 0.09
CA LYS A 35 11.75 -12.02 -0.84
C LYS A 35 12.48 -11.26 -1.96
N CYS A 36 12.12 -10.01 -2.21
CA CYS A 36 12.85 -9.07 -3.09
C CYS A 36 13.85 -8.18 -2.31
N ASN A 37 14.25 -8.60 -1.10
CA ASN A 37 15.23 -7.96 -0.22
C ASN A 37 14.83 -6.59 0.33
N PHE A 38 13.55 -6.18 0.26
CA PHE A 38 13.10 -4.97 0.95
C PHE A 38 13.13 -5.18 2.47
N THR A 39 13.68 -4.21 3.21
CA THR A 39 14.00 -4.38 4.63
C THR A 39 13.07 -3.62 5.59
N HIS A 40 12.37 -2.59 5.11
CA HIS A 40 11.48 -1.77 5.94
C HIS A 40 10.05 -1.93 5.49
N LEU A 41 9.41 -2.98 6.01
CA LEU A 41 8.09 -3.43 5.58
C LEU A 41 7.10 -3.25 6.73
N THR A 42 6.03 -2.50 6.48
CA THR A 42 4.95 -2.27 7.44
C THR A 42 3.61 -2.73 6.86
N GLY A 43 2.92 -3.62 7.56
CA GLY A 43 1.53 -4.00 7.27
C GLY A 43 0.56 -3.22 8.15
N LEU A 44 -0.43 -2.59 7.53
CA LEU A 44 -1.56 -1.96 8.22
C LEU A 44 -2.82 -2.77 7.96
N ASP A 45 -3.58 -3.07 9.00
CA ASP A 45 -4.91 -3.64 8.88
C ASP A 45 -5.77 -3.15 10.05
N TYR A 46 -7.09 -3.04 9.82
CA TYR A 46 -8.03 -2.70 10.88
C TYR A 46 -8.36 -3.91 11.75
N SER A 47 -8.17 -5.13 11.23
CA SER A 47 -8.49 -6.39 11.89
C SER A 47 -7.27 -6.99 12.57
N ALA A 48 -7.30 -7.05 13.91
CA ALA A 48 -6.26 -7.72 14.70
C ALA A 48 -6.09 -9.20 14.29
N ASN A 49 -7.20 -9.89 13.96
CA ASN A 49 -7.16 -11.28 13.50
C ASN A 49 -6.40 -11.43 12.16
N SER A 50 -6.55 -10.45 11.25
CA SER A 50 -5.78 -10.43 10.00
C SER A 50 -4.29 -10.24 10.28
N LEU A 51 -3.94 -9.32 11.19
CA LEU A 51 -2.54 -9.11 11.57
C LEU A 51 -1.93 -10.31 12.30
N ASP A 52 -2.69 -11.02 13.12
CA ASP A 52 -2.24 -12.26 13.74
C ASP A 52 -1.95 -13.34 12.69
N LEU A 53 -2.81 -13.45 11.67
CA LEU A 53 -2.57 -14.35 10.53
C LEU A 53 -1.33 -13.93 9.74
N ALA A 54 -1.21 -12.65 9.40
CA ALA A 54 -0.06 -12.10 8.68
C ALA A 54 1.26 -12.37 9.43
N ASN A 55 1.30 -12.11 10.74
CA ASN A 55 2.45 -12.38 11.60
C ASN A 55 2.85 -13.87 11.54
N ARG A 56 1.89 -14.78 11.68
CA ARG A 56 2.17 -16.23 11.61
C ARG A 56 2.73 -16.65 10.25
N ILE A 57 2.20 -16.10 9.16
CA ILE A 57 2.68 -16.42 7.81
C ILE A 57 4.08 -15.81 7.61
N ALA A 58 4.30 -14.55 7.97
CA ALA A 58 5.60 -13.90 7.87
C ALA A 58 6.69 -14.66 8.63
N ALA A 59 6.40 -15.07 9.88
CA ALA A 59 7.31 -15.89 10.68
C ALA A 59 7.62 -17.25 10.03
N ARG A 60 6.60 -17.92 9.48
CA ARG A 60 6.77 -19.20 8.75
C ARG A 60 7.62 -19.03 7.49
N GLU A 61 7.51 -17.90 6.81
CA GLU A 61 8.28 -17.58 5.59
C GLU A 61 9.65 -16.96 5.91
N GLY A 62 10.02 -16.79 7.19
CA GLY A 62 11.29 -16.18 7.59
C GLY A 62 11.41 -14.70 7.22
N CYS A 63 10.30 -13.98 7.13
CA CYS A 63 10.25 -12.58 6.71
C CYS A 63 10.10 -11.65 7.92
N GLU A 64 10.99 -10.66 8.04
CA GLU A 64 10.86 -9.59 9.04
C GLU A 64 9.93 -8.49 8.53
N ILE A 65 8.73 -8.42 9.10
CA ILE A 65 7.70 -7.44 8.73
C ILE A 65 7.12 -6.86 10.02
N GLN A 66 7.03 -5.53 10.09
CA GLN A 66 6.34 -4.85 11.17
C GLN A 66 4.85 -4.82 10.88
N PHE A 67 4.03 -5.10 11.88
CA PHE A 67 2.58 -5.04 11.75
C PHE A 67 2.03 -4.05 12.75
N GLU A 68 1.16 -3.17 12.29
CA GLU A 68 0.51 -2.20 13.16
C GLU A 68 -1.00 -2.26 12.98
N VAL A 69 -1.70 -2.49 14.10
CA VAL A 69 -3.16 -2.35 14.14
C VAL A 69 -3.49 -0.88 13.94
N CYS A 70 -4.19 -0.58 12.85
CA CYS A 70 -4.81 0.72 12.67
C CYS A 70 -6.23 0.62 13.22
N HIS A 71 -6.41 0.86 14.52
CA HIS A 71 -7.70 0.71 15.23
C HIS A 71 -8.84 1.57 14.67
N CYS A 72 -8.55 2.41 13.68
CA CYS A 72 -9.53 3.01 12.81
C CYS A 72 -8.97 2.84 11.39
N ASP A 73 -9.79 2.32 10.48
CA ASP A 73 -9.64 2.22 9.03
C ASP A 73 -8.63 3.23 8.40
N ILE A 74 -8.07 2.97 7.21
CA ILE A 74 -7.25 3.96 6.47
C ILE A 74 -7.96 5.32 6.33
N LEU A 75 -9.29 5.38 6.45
CA LEU A 75 -10.09 6.59 6.56
C LEU A 75 -9.81 7.46 7.81
N CYS A 76 -9.21 6.90 8.86
CA CYS A 76 -8.90 7.53 10.14
C CYS A 76 -7.40 7.41 10.46
N LEU A 77 -6.54 7.86 9.53
CA LEU A 77 -5.09 7.72 9.62
C LEU A 77 -4.50 8.37 10.91
N PRO A 78 -3.82 7.59 11.78
CA PRO A 78 -3.09 8.11 12.92
C PRO A 78 -1.94 9.04 12.51
N LYS A 79 -1.75 10.16 13.23
CA LYS A 79 -0.66 11.12 12.96
C LYS A 79 0.73 10.48 12.91
N ARG A 80 0.97 9.43 13.71
CA ARG A 80 2.24 8.71 13.77
C ARG A 80 2.60 7.96 12.48
N LEU A 81 1.66 7.79 11.55
CA LEU A 81 1.88 7.14 10.25
C LEU A 81 2.09 8.14 9.11
N GLU A 82 1.88 9.43 9.35
CA GLU A 82 2.05 10.46 8.34
C GLU A 82 3.53 10.63 7.94
N ALA A 83 3.75 10.91 6.66
CA ALA A 83 5.03 11.24 6.07
C ALA A 83 6.16 10.23 6.37
N LYS A 84 5.84 8.94 6.42
CA LYS A 84 6.78 7.86 6.77
C LYS A 84 7.28 7.03 5.60
N PHE A 85 6.48 6.89 4.54
CA PHE A 85 6.69 5.86 3.54
C PHE A 85 7.16 6.42 2.19
N ASP A 86 7.96 5.63 1.48
CA ASP A 86 8.42 5.88 0.10
C ASP A 86 7.53 5.13 -0.90
N ILE A 87 7.02 3.96 -0.50
CA ILE A 87 6.19 3.07 -1.30
C ILE A 87 4.92 2.74 -0.50
N VAL A 88 3.76 2.97 -1.12
CA VAL A 88 2.45 2.57 -0.59
C VAL A 88 1.88 1.51 -1.51
N LEU A 89 1.39 0.43 -0.91
CA LEU A 89 0.77 -0.69 -1.57
C LEU A 89 -0.69 -0.81 -1.12
N ASP A 90 -1.57 -1.14 -2.05
CA ASP A 90 -2.98 -1.44 -1.79
C ASP A 90 -3.43 -2.57 -2.71
N LYS A 91 -3.92 -3.66 -2.12
CA LYS A 91 -4.53 -4.78 -2.85
C LYS A 91 -5.94 -5.03 -2.34
N GLY A 92 -6.91 -4.34 -2.94
CA GLY A 92 -8.34 -4.55 -2.69
C GLY A 92 -8.92 -3.72 -1.55
N THR A 93 -8.10 -3.01 -0.76
CA THR A 93 -8.63 -2.09 0.27
C THR A 93 -9.34 -0.91 -0.39
N PHE A 94 -8.76 -0.36 -1.45
CA PHE A 94 -9.44 0.66 -2.24
C PHE A 94 -10.79 0.18 -2.79
N ASP A 95 -10.88 -1.06 -3.30
CA ASP A 95 -12.15 -1.61 -3.81
C ASP A 95 -13.21 -1.69 -2.72
N VAL A 96 -12.82 -2.11 -1.50
CA VAL A 96 -13.72 -2.11 -0.34
C VAL A 96 -14.22 -0.70 -0.06
N ILE A 97 -13.34 0.31 -0.07
CA ILE A 97 -13.74 1.72 0.11
C ILE A 97 -14.67 2.20 -1.01
N TYR A 98 -14.34 1.88 -2.27
CA TYR A 98 -15.10 2.29 -3.43
C TYR A 98 -16.52 1.73 -3.46
N MET A 99 -16.73 0.52 -2.92
CA MET A 99 -18.03 -0.15 -2.84
C MET A 99 -18.88 0.28 -1.62
N ARG A 100 -18.39 1.15 -0.74
CA ARG A 100 -19.19 1.63 0.40
C ARG A 100 -20.35 2.50 -0.07
N GLY A 101 -21.45 2.48 0.69
CA GLY A 101 -22.60 3.36 0.44
C GLY A 101 -22.30 4.86 0.62
N ASP A 102 -21.15 5.22 1.18
CA ASP A 102 -20.66 6.58 1.39
C ASP A 102 -19.45 6.93 0.48
N SER A 103 -19.27 6.23 -0.65
CA SER A 103 -18.09 6.33 -1.54
C SER A 103 -17.74 7.76 -1.98
N GLU A 104 -18.73 8.63 -2.19
CA GLU A 104 -18.52 10.06 -2.49
C GLU A 104 -17.71 10.80 -1.40
N HIS A 105 -17.77 10.32 -0.16
CA HIS A 105 -17.02 10.88 0.98
C HIS A 105 -15.80 10.02 1.32
N SER A 106 -15.95 8.70 1.33
CA SER A 106 -14.89 7.78 1.76
C SER A 106 -13.76 7.66 0.74
N VAL A 107 -14.03 7.76 -0.57
CA VAL A 107 -12.98 7.73 -1.60
C VAL A 107 -12.06 8.96 -1.52
N PRO A 108 -12.55 10.22 -1.51
CA PRO A 108 -11.68 11.39 -1.33
C PRO A 108 -10.89 11.35 -0.01
N LEU A 109 -11.50 10.85 1.07
CA LEU A 109 -10.83 10.71 2.36
C LEU A 109 -9.72 9.65 2.32
N TYR A 110 -9.96 8.51 1.69
CA TYR A 110 -8.96 7.48 1.43
C TYR A 110 -7.79 8.05 0.64
N VAL A 111 -8.05 8.71 -0.50
CA VAL A 111 -7.02 9.33 -1.33
C VAL A 111 -6.20 10.31 -0.50
N LYS A 112 -6.85 11.21 0.24
CA LYS A 112 -6.18 12.17 1.12
C LYS A 112 -5.26 11.49 2.15
N ASN A 113 -5.69 10.40 2.75
CA ASN A 113 -4.92 9.69 3.76
C ASN A 113 -3.77 8.88 3.15
N VAL A 114 -3.97 8.24 1.99
CA VAL A 114 -2.88 7.61 1.22
C VAL A 114 -1.81 8.62 0.88
N LEU A 115 -2.18 9.82 0.41
CA LEU A 115 -1.22 10.88 0.10
C LEU A 115 -0.43 11.35 1.34
N ARG A 116 -1.06 11.33 2.53
CA ARG A 116 -0.40 11.69 3.80
C ARG A 116 0.58 10.64 4.30
N LEU A 117 0.51 9.39 3.85
CA LEU A 117 1.49 8.35 4.21
C LEU A 117 2.88 8.66 3.62
N PHE A 118 2.93 9.29 2.44
CA PHE A 118 4.18 9.54 1.74
C PHE A 118 5.06 10.58 2.43
N ARG A 119 6.36 10.28 2.54
CA ARG A 119 7.38 11.24 3.00
C ARG A 119 7.32 12.54 2.21
N THR A 120 7.32 13.65 2.93
CA THR A 120 7.25 14.99 2.34
C THR A 120 8.62 15.53 1.91
N LYS A 121 9.72 14.98 2.44
CA LYS A 121 11.11 15.40 2.18
C LYS A 121 12.03 14.19 1.96
N GLY A 122 13.08 14.37 1.17
CA GLY A 122 14.21 13.42 1.10
C GLY A 122 14.02 12.17 0.23
N GLY A 123 12.94 12.05 -0.54
CA GLY A 123 12.71 10.93 -1.46
C GLY A 123 12.84 11.37 -2.92
N GLN A 124 13.52 10.58 -3.75
CA GLN A 124 13.56 10.79 -5.21
C GLN A 124 12.24 10.40 -5.89
N TYR A 125 11.49 9.46 -5.29
CA TYR A 125 10.30 8.85 -5.89
C TYR A 125 9.26 8.48 -4.82
N ARG A 126 7.97 8.59 -5.17
CA ARG A 126 6.83 8.13 -4.37
C ARG A 126 6.04 7.13 -5.20
N PHE A 127 6.00 5.88 -4.76
CA PHE A 127 5.34 4.82 -5.52
C PHE A 127 4.02 4.44 -4.87
N LEU A 128 2.94 4.45 -5.66
CA LEU A 128 1.66 3.90 -5.25
C LEU A 128 1.35 2.70 -6.15
N LEU A 129 1.37 1.49 -5.58
CA LEU A 129 0.91 0.30 -6.28
C LEU A 129 -0.47 -0.03 -5.75
N ILE A 130 -1.47 0.15 -6.61
CA ILE A 130 -2.86 -0.05 -6.27
C ILE A 130 -3.47 -1.00 -7.29
N ALA A 131 -4.04 -2.11 -6.80
CA ALA A 131 -4.82 -3.02 -7.60
C ALA A 131 -6.31 -2.80 -7.32
N SER A 132 -7.09 -2.58 -8.38
CA SER A 132 -8.53 -2.39 -8.30
C SER A 132 -9.25 -3.17 -9.39
N CYS A 133 -10.40 -3.76 -9.05
CA CYS A 133 -11.34 -4.31 -10.03
C CYS A 133 -12.49 -3.34 -10.36
N ASN A 134 -12.70 -2.29 -9.57
CA ASN A 134 -13.83 -1.37 -9.71
C ASN A 134 -13.47 -0.04 -10.39
N CYS A 135 -12.20 0.27 -10.58
CA CYS A 135 -11.75 1.48 -11.25
C CYS A 135 -10.75 1.17 -12.37
N THR A 136 -10.93 1.84 -13.50
CA THR A 136 -9.94 1.87 -14.57
C THR A 136 -8.67 2.59 -14.12
N GLU A 137 -7.56 2.35 -14.82
CA GLU A 137 -6.32 3.11 -14.66
C GLU A 137 -6.57 4.63 -14.73
N LYS A 138 -7.39 5.07 -15.70
CA LYS A 138 -7.66 6.49 -15.91
C LYS A 138 -8.41 7.11 -14.73
N GLU A 139 -9.37 6.39 -14.16
CA GLU A 139 -10.12 6.83 -12.98
C GLU A 139 -9.22 6.90 -11.75
N LEU A 140 -8.43 5.85 -11.49
CA LEU A 140 -7.45 5.85 -10.39
C LEU A 140 -6.46 7.02 -10.54
N ARG A 141 -5.93 7.23 -11.74
CA ARG A 141 -5.07 8.38 -12.04
C ARG A 141 -5.77 9.71 -11.78
N SER A 142 -7.03 9.85 -12.19
CA SER A 142 -7.80 11.07 -11.94
C SER A 142 -8.00 11.36 -10.46
N LEU A 143 -8.12 10.32 -9.62
CA LEU A 143 -8.24 10.46 -8.17
C LEU A 143 -6.93 10.95 -7.53
N PHE A 144 -5.79 10.40 -7.94
CA PHE A 144 -4.49 10.68 -7.30
C PHE A 144 -3.70 11.83 -7.93
N LEU A 145 -3.91 12.17 -9.20
CA LEU A 145 -3.13 13.18 -9.94
C LEU A 145 -3.64 14.62 -9.81
N GLN A 146 -4.58 14.91 -8.90
CA GLN A 146 -4.97 16.30 -8.61
C GLN A 146 -3.88 17.12 -7.87
N GLY A 147 -2.61 16.65 -7.83
CA GLY A 147 -1.47 17.33 -7.21
C GLY A 147 -0.11 16.95 -7.81
N ASN A 148 0.94 17.72 -7.48
CA ASN A 148 2.31 17.59 -7.99
C ASN A 148 3.08 16.37 -7.43
N ILE A 149 2.54 15.16 -7.58
CA ILE A 149 3.22 13.92 -7.16
C ILE A 149 3.52 13.09 -8.41
N ARG A 150 4.79 12.70 -8.58
CA ARG A 150 5.19 11.69 -9.57
C ARG A 150 4.78 10.32 -9.03
N PHE A 151 3.78 9.70 -9.64
CA PHE A 151 3.34 8.36 -9.31
C PHE A 151 3.82 7.38 -10.39
N LEU A 152 4.48 6.31 -9.97
CA LEU A 152 4.47 5.08 -10.75
C LEU A 152 3.30 4.25 -10.26
N PHE A 153 2.32 4.06 -11.14
CA PHE A 153 1.25 3.09 -10.96
C PHE A 153 1.70 1.80 -11.63
N SER A 154 1.45 0.65 -11.00
CA SER A 154 1.68 -0.65 -11.60
C SER A 154 0.44 -1.52 -11.39
N PHE A 155 0.04 -2.22 -12.44
CA PHE A 155 -1.25 -2.87 -12.60
C PHE A 155 -1.11 -4.38 -12.68
N SER A 156 -1.73 -5.08 -11.74
CA SER A 156 -1.97 -6.50 -11.87
C SER A 156 -3.43 -6.70 -12.22
N TYR A 157 -3.72 -6.91 -13.50
CA TYR A 157 -4.90 -7.66 -13.89
C TYR A 157 -4.77 -9.04 -13.25
N VAL A 158 -5.47 -9.29 -12.14
CA VAL A 158 -5.83 -10.65 -11.79
C VAL A 158 -7.09 -10.95 -12.61
N ILE A 159 -6.88 -11.45 -13.82
CA ILE A 159 -7.91 -12.29 -14.44
C ILE A 159 -7.99 -13.51 -13.52
N LEU A 160 -9.17 -13.74 -12.93
CA LEU A 160 -9.50 -14.97 -12.20
C LEU A 160 -9.26 -16.19 -13.09
#